data_AF-A0A6C0IKK5-F1
#
_entry.id   AF-A0A6C0IKK5-F1
#
_cell.length_a   1.000
_cell.length_b   1.000
_cell.length_c   1.000
_cell.angle_alpha   90.00
_cell.angle_beta   90.00
_cell.angle_gamma   90.00
#
_symmetry.space_group_name_H-M   'P 1'
#
loop_
_entity.id
_entity.type
_entity.pdbx_description
1 polymer ?
#
loop_
_entity_poly.entity_id
_entity_poly.type
_entity_poly.pdbx_seq_one_letter_code
_entity_poly.pdbx_strand_id
1 'polypeptide(L)'
;MDARKSIVDKFMKNADTHTQIDKVLQSLEIDNIPDEFTNKLVSDTAQTFPSIQDIQQEEPKIYSYLDDDELSRDFLLNRDLTKQYSLQLVLYHINNTLDAPFLEFYLEKSDENYGFPERPLDNQHLNETIDKHEQTQQGGMDIKTVEHGDIQIGTRTTIVEPEFISPFEQQAFALYNDKTGYSDIIAESTYKGFVEKGDTLYVLFENKDKGIANQEGEYIWSVTDEIITKKQIFSIPIHETATSLFVDNSTVAYIKADNAPIDMPIVVYPIDKINDIYENIYYSKERDPEQTEQTEQTEQTEQTYLITLPNDNDELGHVFLFSNYILPSNQDIYSIKRVVCFSQDALYTLTKPTNELFEKHSLVRFKDQDLTIWGISNYLLFTELL
;
A
#
# COMPACT_ATOMS: atom_id res chain seq x y z
N MET A 1 33.63 49.87 27.29
CA MET A 1 34.26 49.56 25.99
C MET A 1 33.95 48.11 25.71
N ASP A 2 32.87 47.79 25.01
CA ASP A 2 32.63 47.94 23.56
C ASP A 2 32.90 46.62 22.83
N ALA A 3 31.80 45.99 22.39
CA ALA A 3 31.73 45.13 21.19
C ALA A 3 30.28 44.74 20.83
N ARG A 4 29.26 45.57 21.12
CA ARG A 4 27.84 45.34 20.73
C ARG A 4 27.30 46.36 19.73
N LYS A 5 28.18 47.05 18.99
CA LYS A 5 27.80 48.00 17.93
C LYS A 5 28.67 47.80 16.69
N SER A 6 28.21 47.03 15.69
CA SER A 6 28.76 47.19 14.32
C SER A 6 28.04 46.53 13.13
N ILE A 7 26.83 45.96 13.21
CA ILE A 7 26.21 45.37 12.00
C ILE A 7 24.78 45.87 11.72
N VAL A 8 24.13 46.52 12.69
CA VAL A 8 22.77 47.07 12.53
C VAL A 8 22.72 48.33 11.64
N ASP A 9 23.85 48.97 11.35
CA ASP A 9 23.90 50.24 10.58
C ASP A 9 24.13 50.08 9.06
N LYS A 10 24.06 48.86 8.49
CA LYS A 10 24.36 48.66 7.06
C LYS A 10 23.21 48.23 6.14
N PHE A 11 22.01 47.94 6.65
CA PHE A 11 20.95 47.40 5.78
C PHE A 11 19.58 48.10 5.83
N MET A 12 19.51 49.31 6.39
CA MET A 12 18.29 50.14 6.34
C MET A 12 18.61 51.52 5.76
N LYS A 13 18.63 51.63 4.43
CA LYS A 13 18.36 52.86 3.67
C LYS A 13 18.28 52.56 2.18
N ASN A 14 17.07 52.31 1.68
CA ASN A 14 16.38 53.27 0.80
C ASN A 14 15.01 52.70 0.42
N ALA A 15 14.00 53.47 0.80
CA ALA A 15 12.62 53.29 0.41
C ALA A 15 12.35 53.96 -0.96
N ASP A 16 11.18 53.60 -1.49
CA ASP A 16 10.31 54.34 -2.41
C ASP A 16 10.54 54.18 -3.93
N THR A 17 9.60 53.49 -4.59
CA THR A 17 8.64 54.17 -5.49
C THR A 17 7.43 53.30 -5.85
N HIS A 18 6.24 53.87 -5.63
CA HIS A 18 4.94 53.41 -6.14
C HIS A 18 4.80 53.63 -7.65
N THR A 19 4.10 52.74 -8.37
CA THR A 19 3.18 53.14 -9.45
C THR A 19 2.06 52.11 -9.65
N GLN A 20 0.82 52.58 -9.71
CA GLN A 20 -0.43 51.85 -9.99
C GLN A 20 -0.60 51.56 -11.49
N ILE A 21 -1.19 50.41 -11.86
CA ILE A 21 -2.11 50.29 -13.01
C ILE A 21 -3.24 49.30 -12.68
N ASP A 22 -4.46 49.75 -12.98
CA ASP A 22 -5.78 49.14 -12.81
C ASP A 22 -6.08 47.90 -13.69
N LYS A 23 -6.94 47.02 -13.12
CA LYS A 23 -8.04 46.20 -13.70
C LYS A 23 -7.93 45.66 -15.13
N VAL A 24 -8.13 44.34 -15.30
CA VAL A 24 -9.37 43.68 -15.80
C VAL A 24 -9.24 42.15 -15.62
N LEU A 25 -10.37 41.53 -15.28
CA LEU A 25 -10.65 40.12 -14.99
C LEU A 25 -10.39 39.12 -16.15
N GLN A 26 -10.23 37.85 -15.75
CA GLN A 26 -10.46 36.57 -16.46
C GLN A 26 -9.28 35.90 -17.19
N SER A 27 -8.64 34.93 -16.52
CA SER A 27 -8.66 33.51 -16.91
C SER A 27 -8.07 32.65 -15.79
N LEU A 28 -8.69 31.47 -15.56
CA LEU A 28 -8.22 30.44 -14.65
C LEU A 28 -6.89 29.86 -15.15
N GLU A 29 -5.80 30.14 -14.44
CA GLU A 29 -4.58 29.33 -14.44
C GLU A 29 -4.22 29.14 -12.95
N ILE A 30 -4.39 27.91 -12.45
CA ILE A 30 -3.83 27.51 -11.16
C ILE A 30 -2.35 27.27 -11.46
N ASP A 31 -1.55 28.33 -11.33
CA ASP A 31 -0.11 28.25 -11.41
C ASP A 31 0.41 27.29 -10.33
N ASN A 32 1.09 26.24 -10.77
CA ASN A 32 1.98 25.43 -9.94
C ASN A 32 3.08 26.36 -9.40
N ILE A 33 2.92 26.81 -8.16
CA ILE A 33 4.00 27.48 -7.43
C ILE A 33 4.99 26.38 -7.02
N PRO A 34 6.25 26.40 -7.50
CA PRO A 34 7.24 25.43 -7.07
C PRO A 34 7.56 25.69 -5.59
N ASP A 35 7.32 24.68 -4.76
CA ASP A 35 7.55 24.77 -3.33
C ASP A 35 9.04 25.00 -3.04
N GLU A 36 9.36 25.65 -1.92
CA GLU A 36 10.71 26.10 -1.53
C GLU A 36 11.74 24.95 -1.51
N PHE A 37 11.26 23.70 -1.37
CA PHE A 37 11.98 22.44 -1.54
C PHE A 37 12.52 22.22 -2.97
N THR A 38 11.70 22.46 -3.99
CA THR A 38 12.08 22.37 -5.41
C THR A 38 13.13 23.41 -5.77
N ASN A 39 13.03 24.60 -5.17
CA ASN A 39 14.02 25.66 -5.38
C ASN A 39 15.35 25.36 -4.65
N LYS A 40 15.32 24.77 -3.44
CA LYS A 40 16.54 24.31 -2.74
C LYS A 40 17.26 23.14 -3.42
N LEU A 41 16.53 22.26 -4.13
CA LEU A 41 17.10 21.21 -4.98
C LEU A 41 17.75 21.74 -6.26
N VAL A 42 17.45 22.98 -6.67
CA VAL A 42 17.91 23.58 -7.92
C VAL A 42 18.90 24.73 -7.71
N SER A 43 18.88 25.42 -6.56
CA SER A 43 19.75 26.56 -6.29
C SER A 43 20.87 26.23 -5.28
N ASP A 44 22.10 26.35 -5.77
CA ASP A 44 23.38 26.46 -5.05
C ASP A 44 24.12 25.16 -4.67
N THR A 45 24.27 24.28 -5.64
CA THR A 45 25.56 23.76 -6.16
C THR A 45 25.20 22.90 -7.37
N ALA A 46 26.14 22.56 -8.25
CA ALA A 46 25.87 21.75 -9.43
C ALA A 46 25.53 20.28 -9.07
N GLN A 47 24.44 20.06 -8.33
CA GLN A 47 23.85 18.76 -8.03
C GLN A 47 22.88 18.41 -9.16
N THR A 48 23.43 17.94 -10.28
CA THR A 48 22.62 17.27 -11.29
C THR A 48 22.41 15.84 -10.86
N PHE A 49 21.26 15.53 -10.27
CA PHE A 49 20.74 14.16 -10.32
C PHE A 49 20.63 13.76 -11.80
N PRO A 50 21.04 12.54 -12.20
CA PRO A 50 20.84 12.09 -13.57
C PRO A 50 19.35 12.20 -13.90
N SER A 51 19.01 13.07 -14.84
CA SER A 51 17.64 13.23 -15.32
C SER A 51 17.21 11.96 -16.07
N ILE A 52 15.90 11.71 -16.10
CA ILE A 52 15.18 10.56 -16.72
C ILE A 52 15.52 10.30 -18.21
N GLN A 53 16.46 11.02 -18.82
CA GLN A 53 16.69 11.00 -20.26
C GLN A 53 17.32 9.71 -20.84
N ASP A 54 17.68 8.72 -20.02
CA ASP A 54 18.20 7.42 -20.51
C ASP A 54 17.30 6.21 -20.22
N ILE A 55 16.06 6.41 -19.75
CA ILE A 55 15.05 5.35 -19.82
C ILE A 55 14.42 5.46 -21.19
N GLN A 56 14.67 4.46 -22.06
CA GLN A 56 13.94 4.33 -23.33
C GLN A 56 12.45 4.51 -23.03
N GLN A 57 11.76 5.37 -23.78
CA GLN A 57 10.30 5.49 -23.68
C GLN A 57 9.68 4.14 -24.03
N GLU A 58 9.55 3.27 -23.03
CA GLU A 58 8.77 2.05 -23.13
C GLU A 58 7.31 2.46 -23.30
N GLU A 59 6.58 1.74 -24.14
CA GLU A 59 5.14 1.96 -24.26
C GLU A 59 4.49 1.88 -22.87
N PRO A 60 3.47 2.71 -22.58
CA PRO A 60 2.82 2.71 -21.28
C PRO A 60 2.29 1.30 -20.98
N LYS A 61 2.89 0.64 -19.99
CA LYS A 61 2.47 -0.69 -19.53
C LYS A 61 1.07 -0.62 -18.94
N ILE A 62 0.22 -1.57 -19.32
CA ILE A 62 -1.12 -1.70 -18.73
C ILE A 62 -1.02 -2.69 -17.58
N TYR A 63 -1.23 -2.21 -16.37
CA TYR A 63 -1.24 -3.02 -15.16
C TYR A 63 -2.66 -3.51 -14.85
N SER A 64 -2.80 -4.79 -14.51
CA SER A 64 -4.06 -5.38 -14.02
C SER A 64 -3.84 -6.28 -12.80
N TYR A 65 -4.85 -6.37 -11.95
CA TYR A 65 -4.85 -7.20 -10.76
C TYR A 65 -6.26 -7.66 -10.43
N LEU A 66 -6.46 -8.98 -10.36
CA LEU A 66 -7.75 -9.62 -10.08
C LEU A 66 -8.90 -8.99 -10.89
N ASP A 67 -8.86 -9.21 -12.20
CA ASP A 67 -9.95 -8.81 -13.10
C ASP A 67 -11.26 -9.49 -12.69
N ASP A 68 -12.38 -8.88 -13.06
CA ASP A 68 -13.71 -9.45 -12.81
C ASP A 68 -13.75 -10.87 -13.39
N ASP A 69 -14.10 -11.86 -12.56
CA ASP A 69 -14.18 -13.31 -12.83
C ASP A 69 -12.95 -14.19 -12.49
N GLU A 70 -11.83 -13.63 -12.00
CA GLU A 70 -10.68 -14.48 -11.62
C GLU A 70 -10.93 -15.32 -10.35
N LEU A 71 -11.87 -14.92 -9.50
CA LEU A 71 -12.15 -15.52 -8.20
C LEU A 71 -13.58 -16.07 -8.10
N SER A 72 -13.76 -17.06 -7.21
CA SER A 72 -15.08 -17.65 -6.99
C SER A 72 -16.02 -16.66 -6.32
N ARG A 73 -17.28 -16.62 -6.76
CA ARG A 73 -18.38 -15.88 -6.11
C ARG A 73 -19.51 -16.81 -5.65
N ASP A 74 -19.61 -18.00 -6.25
CA ASP A 74 -20.65 -18.98 -5.95
C ASP A 74 -20.27 -19.86 -4.74
N PHE A 75 -20.59 -19.41 -3.53
CA PHE A 75 -20.30 -20.20 -2.33
C PHE A 75 -21.31 -21.33 -2.08
N LEU A 76 -22.61 -21.10 -2.33
CA LEU A 76 -23.71 -21.90 -1.76
C LEU A 76 -24.01 -23.23 -2.46
N LEU A 77 -23.51 -23.48 -3.67
CA LEU A 77 -23.81 -24.72 -4.39
C LEU A 77 -23.07 -25.92 -3.75
N ASN A 78 -23.82 -26.92 -3.26
CA ASN A 78 -23.31 -28.22 -2.79
C ASN A 78 -22.37 -28.20 -1.56
N ARG A 79 -22.54 -27.27 -0.61
CA ARG A 79 -21.71 -27.18 0.60
C ARG A 79 -22.15 -28.12 1.72
N ASP A 80 -21.17 -28.69 2.41
CA ASP A 80 -21.36 -29.36 3.69
C ASP A 80 -21.34 -28.32 4.82
N LEU A 81 -22.52 -27.79 5.17
CA LEU A 81 -22.70 -26.80 6.24
C LEU A 81 -22.65 -27.42 7.65
N THR A 82 -22.36 -28.72 7.78
CA THR A 82 -22.06 -29.34 9.08
C THR A 82 -20.65 -29.03 9.56
N LYS A 83 -19.76 -28.61 8.64
CA LYS A 83 -18.40 -28.17 8.94
C LYS A 83 -18.38 -26.69 9.32
N GLN A 84 -17.60 -26.34 10.33
CA GLN A 84 -17.39 -24.94 10.69
C GLN A 84 -16.38 -24.31 9.73
N TYR A 85 -16.83 -23.37 8.91
CA TYR A 85 -15.93 -22.57 8.07
C TYR A 85 -15.47 -21.31 8.81
N SER A 86 -14.29 -20.80 8.43
CA SER A 86 -13.74 -19.52 8.88
C SER A 86 -13.58 -18.57 7.71
N LEU A 87 -14.11 -17.36 7.84
CA LEU A 87 -13.87 -16.25 6.93
C LEU A 87 -12.58 -15.53 7.33
N GLN A 88 -11.66 -15.33 6.39
CA GLN A 88 -10.50 -14.46 6.56
C GLN A 88 -10.58 -13.29 5.56
N LEU A 89 -10.53 -12.07 6.08
CA LEU A 89 -10.60 -10.85 5.29
C LEU A 89 -9.24 -10.53 4.68
N VAL A 90 -9.14 -10.60 3.36
CA VAL A 90 -7.94 -10.19 2.61
C VAL A 90 -8.23 -8.83 2.00
N LEU A 91 -7.90 -7.79 2.76
CA LEU A 91 -8.04 -6.42 2.33
C LEU A 91 -6.72 -5.98 1.69
N TYR A 92 -6.77 -5.57 0.42
CA TYR A 92 -5.60 -5.15 -0.31
C TYR A 92 -5.72 -3.73 -0.85
N HIS A 93 -4.60 -3.05 -1.02
CA HIS A 93 -4.48 -1.75 -1.65
C HIS A 93 -3.43 -1.82 -2.76
N ILE A 94 -3.72 -1.21 -3.91
CA ILE A 94 -2.76 -1.08 -5.01
C ILE A 94 -2.07 0.27 -4.87
N ASN A 95 -0.81 0.23 -4.46
CA ASN A 95 0.03 1.40 -4.33
C ASN A 95 0.66 1.76 -5.67
N ASN A 96 0.45 2.99 -6.13
CA ASN A 96 0.91 3.50 -7.42
C ASN A 96 2.00 4.59 -7.29
N THR A 97 2.71 4.65 -6.15
CA THR A 97 3.73 5.68 -5.89
C THR A 97 5.01 5.47 -6.69
N LEU A 98 5.30 4.24 -7.11
CA LEU A 98 6.44 3.87 -7.96
C LEU A 98 5.99 3.63 -9.41
N ASP A 99 6.94 3.63 -10.35
CA ASP A 99 6.68 3.37 -11.78
C ASP A 99 5.98 2.02 -12.03
N ALA A 100 6.30 1.03 -11.19
CA ALA A 100 5.58 -0.24 -11.11
C ALA A 100 4.72 -0.26 -9.84
N PRO A 101 3.40 -0.52 -9.94
CA PRO A 101 2.55 -0.59 -8.77
C PRO A 101 2.83 -1.84 -7.95
N PHE A 102 2.43 -1.83 -6.68
CA PHE A 102 2.55 -2.99 -5.81
C PHE A 102 1.37 -3.15 -4.86
N LEU A 103 1.22 -4.35 -4.30
CA LEU A 103 0.13 -4.70 -3.40
C LEU A 103 0.55 -4.56 -1.95
N GLU A 104 -0.32 -3.91 -1.18
CA GLU A 104 -0.25 -3.84 0.27
C GLU A 104 -1.46 -4.55 0.86
N PHE A 105 -1.25 -5.38 1.87
CA PHE A 105 -2.26 -6.21 2.52
C PHE A 105 -2.39 -5.83 3.97
N TYR A 106 -3.62 -5.67 4.41
CA TYR A 106 -3.95 -5.41 5.81
C TYR A 106 -3.78 -6.68 6.65
N LEU A 107 -3.01 -6.59 7.73
CA LEU A 107 -2.85 -7.64 8.72
C LEU A 107 -3.14 -7.08 10.12
N GLU A 108 -3.81 -7.87 10.94
CA GLU A 108 -4.00 -7.61 12.37
C GLU A 108 -3.01 -8.44 13.18
N LYS A 109 -2.54 -7.87 14.27
CA LYS A 109 -1.78 -8.62 15.27
C LYS A 109 -2.77 -9.29 16.22
N SER A 110 -2.73 -10.62 16.23
CA SER A 110 -3.44 -11.44 17.21
C SER A 110 -2.41 -12.26 17.98
N ASP A 111 -2.41 -12.16 19.31
CA ASP A 111 -1.42 -12.78 20.18
C ASP A 111 0.03 -12.38 19.80
N GLU A 112 0.78 -13.34 19.27
CA GLU A 112 2.22 -13.25 18.90
C GLU A 112 2.44 -13.32 17.38
N ASN A 113 1.39 -13.21 16.56
CA ASN A 113 1.49 -13.28 15.11
C ASN A 113 0.69 -12.18 14.41
N TYR A 114 1.12 -11.81 13.21
CA TYR A 114 0.28 -11.08 12.26
C TYR A 114 -0.53 -12.06 11.39
N GLY A 115 -1.79 -11.72 11.11
CA GLY A 115 -2.66 -12.53 10.26
C GLY A 115 -3.78 -11.72 9.63
N PHE A 116 -4.51 -12.34 8.72
CA PHE A 116 -5.74 -11.74 8.19
C PHE A 116 -6.82 -11.73 9.27
N PRO A 117 -7.62 -10.66 9.39
CA PRO A 117 -8.75 -10.63 10.31
C PRO A 117 -9.68 -11.80 10.05
N GLU A 118 -10.06 -12.52 11.10
CA GLU A 118 -10.86 -13.73 10.99
C GLU A 118 -12.20 -13.65 11.71
N ARG A 119 -13.19 -14.36 11.16
CA ARG A 119 -14.52 -14.52 11.77
C ARG A 119 -15.11 -15.89 11.41
N PRO A 120 -15.68 -16.64 12.37
CA PRO A 120 -16.39 -17.86 12.03
C PRO A 120 -17.59 -17.56 11.14
N LEU A 121 -17.81 -18.40 10.12
CA LEU A 121 -18.99 -18.32 9.26
C LEU A 121 -20.23 -18.83 10.02
N ASP A 122 -21.32 -18.06 9.99
CA ASP A 122 -22.58 -18.46 10.58
C ASP A 122 -23.37 -19.35 9.61
N ASN A 123 -23.11 -20.66 9.68
CA ASN A 123 -23.79 -21.66 8.87
C ASN A 123 -25.28 -21.77 9.19
N GLN A 124 -25.71 -21.44 10.42
CA GLN A 124 -27.12 -21.48 10.77
C GLN A 124 -27.87 -20.38 10.01
N HIS A 125 -27.32 -19.17 10.01
CA HIS A 125 -27.88 -18.05 9.27
C HIS A 125 -27.93 -18.32 7.75
N LEU A 126 -26.91 -18.99 7.19
CA LEU A 126 -26.92 -19.43 5.79
C LEU A 126 -28.10 -20.37 5.51
N ASN A 127 -28.25 -21.44 6.31
CA ASN A 127 -29.34 -22.41 6.14
C ASN A 127 -30.73 -21.76 6.24
N GLU A 128 -30.95 -20.93 7.27
CA GLU A 128 -32.24 -20.27 7.48
C GLU A 128 -32.63 -19.35 6.31
N THR A 129 -31.64 -18.71 5.67
CA THR A 129 -31.89 -17.79 4.56
C THR A 129 -32.13 -18.54 3.26
N ILE A 130 -31.40 -19.63 3.01
CA ILE A 130 -31.65 -20.53 1.88
C ILE A 130 -33.08 -21.11 1.97
N ASP A 131 -33.48 -21.63 3.12
CA ASP A 131 -34.81 -22.21 3.35
C ASP A 131 -35.92 -21.19 3.09
N LYS A 132 -35.75 -19.93 3.52
CA LYS A 132 -36.71 -18.83 3.26
C LYS A 132 -36.80 -18.50 1.77
N HIS A 133 -35.69 -18.52 1.05
CA HIS A 133 -35.68 -18.28 -0.40
C HIS A 133 -36.37 -19.41 -1.16
N GLU A 134 -36.14 -20.67 -0.80
CA GLU A 134 -36.86 -21.82 -1.39
C GLU A 134 -38.36 -21.75 -1.11
N GLN A 135 -38.76 -21.39 0.12
CA GLN A 135 -40.17 -21.26 0.50
C GLN A 135 -40.89 -20.09 -0.20
N THR A 136 -40.19 -18.98 -0.45
CA THR A 136 -40.75 -17.82 -1.17
C THR A 136 -40.82 -18.05 -2.68
N GLN A 137 -39.88 -18.81 -3.27
CA GLN A 137 -39.94 -19.21 -4.68
C GLN A 137 -40.97 -20.33 -4.94
N GLN A 138 -41.34 -21.13 -3.93
CA GLN A 138 -42.47 -22.07 -4.02
C GLN A 138 -43.86 -21.38 -4.03
N GLY A 139 -43.92 -20.05 -3.97
CA GLY A 139 -45.14 -19.24 -4.01
C GLY A 139 -45.60 -18.75 -5.40
N GLY A 140 -45.04 -19.23 -6.52
CA GLY A 140 -45.37 -18.69 -7.84
C GLY A 140 -45.28 -19.66 -9.02
N MET A 141 -46.40 -20.28 -9.38
CA MET A 141 -46.98 -20.26 -10.75
C MET A 141 -48.21 -21.17 -10.81
N ASP A 142 -49.41 -20.58 -10.72
CA ASP A 142 -50.59 -21.18 -11.35
C ASP A 142 -50.39 -21.07 -12.87
N ILE A 143 -50.04 -22.19 -13.50
CA ILE A 143 -50.04 -22.30 -14.96
C ILE A 143 -51.51 -22.26 -15.40
N LYS A 144 -52.02 -21.07 -15.75
CA LYS A 144 -53.25 -20.98 -16.54
C LYS A 144 -52.93 -21.23 -17.99
N THR A 145 -53.05 -22.49 -18.40
CA THR A 145 -53.10 -22.88 -19.81
C THR A 145 -54.37 -22.28 -20.41
N VAL A 146 -54.24 -21.23 -21.23
CA VAL A 146 -55.33 -20.79 -22.08
C VAL A 146 -55.19 -21.52 -23.41
N GLU A 147 -56.04 -22.53 -23.62
CA GLU A 147 -56.12 -23.20 -24.92
C GLU A 147 -56.65 -22.22 -25.98
N HIS A 148 -55.86 -21.98 -27.02
CA HIS A 148 -56.28 -21.33 -28.26
C HIS A 148 -55.81 -22.16 -29.46
N GLY A 149 -56.58 -23.18 -29.80
CA GLY A 149 -56.36 -24.03 -30.98
C GLY A 149 -55.10 -24.89 -30.93
N ASP A 150 -54.85 -25.61 -32.03
CA ASP A 150 -53.92 -26.74 -32.17
C ASP A 150 -52.41 -26.41 -32.08
N ILE A 151 -52.01 -25.31 -31.44
CA ILE A 151 -50.59 -24.93 -31.31
C ILE A 151 -50.25 -24.71 -29.83
N GLN A 152 -49.50 -25.66 -29.26
CA GLN A 152 -48.81 -25.48 -27.99
C GLN A 152 -47.60 -24.55 -28.21
N ILE A 153 -47.72 -23.27 -27.85
CA ILE A 153 -46.58 -22.36 -27.80
C ILE A 153 -46.07 -22.36 -26.36
N GLY A 154 -44.96 -23.07 -26.12
CA GLY A 154 -44.21 -22.95 -24.87
C GLY A 154 -43.49 -21.60 -24.83
N THR A 155 -43.95 -20.67 -24.01
CA THR A 155 -43.24 -19.42 -23.74
C THR A 155 -41.99 -19.74 -22.92
N ARG A 156 -40.81 -19.43 -23.45
CA ARG A 156 -39.53 -19.49 -22.73
C ARG A 156 -39.59 -18.49 -21.56
N THR A 157 -39.68 -18.99 -20.34
CA THR A 157 -39.55 -18.18 -19.13
C THR A 157 -38.08 -17.88 -18.90
N THR A 158 -37.70 -16.61 -19.01
CA THR A 158 -36.40 -16.13 -18.55
C THR A 158 -36.37 -16.27 -17.03
N ILE A 159 -35.43 -17.06 -16.50
CA ILE A 159 -35.11 -17.06 -15.07
C ILE A 159 -34.53 -15.68 -14.81
N VAL A 160 -35.29 -14.82 -14.13
CA VAL A 160 -34.76 -13.57 -13.59
C VAL A 160 -34.14 -13.96 -12.26
N GLU A 161 -32.82 -14.12 -12.24
CA GLU A 161 -32.08 -14.16 -10.98
C GLU A 161 -32.35 -12.82 -10.27
N PRO A 162 -32.95 -12.82 -9.07
CA PRO A 162 -33.10 -11.57 -8.34
C PRO A 162 -31.70 -11.04 -7.99
N GLU A 163 -31.49 -9.73 -8.17
CA GLU A 163 -30.34 -8.93 -7.72
C GLU A 163 -30.23 -8.96 -6.17
N PHE A 164 -30.10 -10.14 -5.58
CA PHE A 164 -30.05 -10.33 -4.13
C PHE A 164 -28.64 -10.77 -3.75
N ILE A 165 -27.95 -9.92 -2.99
CA ILE A 165 -26.66 -10.24 -2.36
C ILE A 165 -26.82 -11.56 -1.60
N SER A 166 -25.94 -12.52 -1.87
CA SER A 166 -26.05 -13.84 -1.27
C SER A 166 -25.85 -13.77 0.25
N PRO A 167 -26.47 -14.66 1.04
CA PRO A 167 -26.28 -14.71 2.50
C PRO A 167 -24.81 -14.89 2.93
N PHE A 168 -23.98 -15.46 2.06
CA PHE A 168 -22.54 -15.56 2.25
C PHE A 168 -21.86 -14.19 2.09
N GLU A 169 -22.13 -13.50 0.98
CA GLU A 169 -21.61 -12.15 0.73
C GLU A 169 -22.05 -11.16 1.81
N GLN A 170 -23.27 -11.27 2.34
CA GLN A 170 -23.73 -10.45 3.47
C GLN A 170 -22.81 -10.60 4.70
N GLN A 171 -22.36 -11.81 5.01
CA GLN A 171 -21.43 -12.04 6.12
C GLN A 171 -20.02 -11.54 5.81
N ALA A 172 -19.56 -11.67 4.57
CA ALA A 172 -18.29 -11.11 4.11
C ALA A 172 -18.30 -9.58 4.16
N PHE A 173 -19.37 -8.94 3.71
CA PHE A 173 -19.56 -7.49 3.70
C PHE A 173 -19.65 -6.96 5.12
N ALA A 174 -20.35 -7.67 6.02
CA ALA A 174 -20.37 -7.33 7.44
C ALA A 174 -18.99 -7.40 8.11
N LEU A 175 -18.10 -8.31 7.69
CA LEU A 175 -16.72 -8.35 8.17
C LEU A 175 -15.90 -7.18 7.60
N TYR A 176 -16.03 -6.89 6.31
CA TYR A 176 -15.37 -5.75 5.67
C TYR A 176 -15.80 -4.41 6.29
N ASN A 177 -17.11 -4.19 6.47
CA ASN A 177 -17.66 -2.96 7.03
C ASN A 177 -17.25 -2.75 8.49
N ASP A 178 -17.17 -3.83 9.28
CA ASP A 178 -16.71 -3.76 10.68
C ASP A 178 -15.27 -3.24 10.79
N LYS A 179 -14.40 -3.63 9.84
CA LYS A 179 -13.00 -3.19 9.82
C LYS A 179 -12.82 -1.80 9.22
N THR A 180 -13.53 -1.52 8.13
CA THR A 180 -13.30 -0.31 7.32
C THR A 180 -14.26 0.84 7.67
N GLY A 181 -15.41 0.57 8.28
CA GLY A 181 -16.48 1.53 8.52
C GLY A 181 -17.30 1.91 7.27
N TYR A 182 -17.05 1.24 6.14
CA TYR A 182 -17.79 1.47 4.90
C TYR A 182 -19.18 0.81 4.92
N SER A 183 -19.99 1.14 3.92
CA SER A 183 -21.33 0.58 3.73
C SER A 183 -21.31 -0.64 2.81
N ASP A 184 -22.39 -1.45 2.84
CA ASP A 184 -22.57 -2.60 1.94
C ASP A 184 -22.45 -2.24 0.46
N ILE A 185 -22.87 -1.02 0.07
CA ILE A 185 -22.75 -0.55 -1.33
C ILE A 185 -21.28 -0.46 -1.74
N ILE A 186 -20.42 0.04 -0.83
CA ILE A 186 -18.98 0.12 -1.08
C ILE A 186 -18.41 -1.30 -1.08
N ALA A 187 -18.78 -2.13 -0.10
CA ALA A 187 -18.33 -3.52 0.00
C ALA A 187 -18.62 -4.32 -1.28
N GLU A 188 -19.84 -4.22 -1.81
CA GLU A 188 -20.23 -4.87 -3.06
C GLU A 188 -19.37 -4.40 -4.24
N SER A 189 -19.11 -3.10 -4.34
CA SER A 189 -18.29 -2.53 -5.43
C SER A 189 -16.81 -2.87 -5.34
N THR A 190 -16.31 -3.20 -4.15
CA THR A 190 -14.89 -3.53 -3.91
C THR A 190 -14.63 -5.03 -3.74
N TYR A 191 -15.68 -5.84 -3.62
CA TYR A 191 -15.58 -7.28 -3.49
C TYR A 191 -15.09 -7.93 -4.79
N LYS A 192 -14.03 -8.73 -4.69
CA LYS A 192 -13.45 -9.45 -5.83
C LYS A 192 -13.87 -10.91 -5.92
N GLY A 193 -14.30 -11.49 -4.81
CA GLY A 193 -14.62 -12.91 -4.70
C GLY A 193 -13.89 -13.55 -3.52
N PHE A 194 -13.79 -14.87 -3.53
CA PHE A 194 -13.08 -15.62 -2.50
C PHE A 194 -12.21 -16.74 -3.06
N VAL A 195 -11.24 -17.13 -2.25
CA VAL A 195 -10.39 -18.31 -2.42
C VAL A 195 -10.66 -19.25 -1.26
N GLU A 196 -10.80 -20.54 -1.54
CA GLU A 196 -11.01 -21.55 -0.52
C GLU A 196 -9.78 -22.42 -0.32
N LYS A 197 -9.47 -22.71 0.95
CA LYS A 197 -8.49 -23.72 1.32
C LYS A 197 -8.94 -24.45 2.58
N GLY A 198 -9.30 -25.73 2.42
CA GLY A 198 -9.84 -26.52 3.52
C GLY A 198 -11.13 -25.89 4.04
N ASP A 199 -11.18 -25.57 5.33
CA ASP A 199 -12.34 -24.92 5.95
C ASP A 199 -12.17 -23.38 6.06
N THR A 200 -11.12 -22.81 5.45
CA THR A 200 -10.84 -21.37 5.43
C THR A 200 -11.26 -20.75 4.09
N LEU A 201 -11.99 -19.65 4.17
CA LEU A 201 -12.49 -18.86 3.04
C LEU A 201 -11.86 -17.48 3.09
N TYR A 202 -10.92 -17.22 2.18
CA TYR A 202 -10.27 -15.93 2.03
C TYR A 202 -11.14 -15.04 1.16
N VAL A 203 -11.76 -14.01 1.71
CA VAL A 203 -12.62 -13.07 0.98
C VAL A 203 -11.82 -11.82 0.63
N LEU A 204 -11.78 -11.45 -0.65
CA LEU A 204 -10.88 -10.41 -1.18
C LEU A 204 -11.64 -9.12 -1.45
N PHE A 205 -11.12 -8.02 -0.91
CA PHE A 205 -11.67 -6.67 -1.11
C PHE A 205 -10.56 -5.67 -1.45
N GLU A 206 -10.82 -4.81 -2.43
CA GLU A 206 -9.97 -3.66 -2.71
C GLU A 206 -10.28 -2.51 -1.74
N ASN A 207 -9.28 -2.01 -1.02
CA ASN A 207 -9.38 -0.80 -0.21
C ASN A 207 -8.56 0.33 -0.84
N LYS A 208 -9.24 1.18 -1.60
CA LYS A 208 -8.59 2.28 -2.35
C LYS A 208 -7.96 3.33 -1.44
N ASP A 209 -8.56 3.61 -0.28
CA ASP A 209 -8.14 4.72 0.58
C ASP A 209 -7.31 4.25 1.78
N LYS A 210 -7.04 2.94 1.91
CA LYS A 210 -6.50 2.31 3.13
C LYS A 210 -7.26 2.69 4.41
N GLY A 211 -8.51 3.14 4.29
CA GLY A 211 -9.33 3.55 5.42
C GLY A 211 -9.65 2.37 6.32
N ILE A 212 -9.29 2.46 7.60
CA ILE A 212 -9.63 1.51 8.66
C ILE A 212 -10.33 2.31 9.76
N ALA A 213 -11.62 2.06 9.97
CA ALA A 213 -12.41 2.76 10.98
C ALA A 213 -12.20 2.16 12.38
N ASN A 214 -12.01 0.85 12.46
CA ASN A 214 -11.83 0.16 13.72
C ASN A 214 -10.33 0.00 14.02
N GLN A 215 -9.77 0.97 14.75
CA GLN A 215 -8.38 0.93 15.23
C GLN A 215 -8.25 0.17 16.57
N GLU A 216 -9.25 -0.64 16.96
CA GLU A 216 -9.11 -1.54 18.10
C GLU A 216 -8.15 -2.68 17.75
N GLY A 217 -6.86 -2.47 18.03
CA GLY A 217 -5.80 -3.45 17.85
C GLY A 217 -4.59 -2.89 17.10
N GLU A 218 -3.47 -3.58 17.22
CA GLU A 218 -2.28 -3.29 16.41
C GLU A 218 -2.47 -3.91 15.03
N TYR A 219 -2.48 -3.09 13.98
CA TYR A 219 -2.56 -3.55 12.59
C TYR A 219 -1.40 -2.99 11.78
N ILE A 220 -1.19 -3.57 10.60
CA ILE A 220 -0.15 -3.09 9.69
C ILE A 220 -0.49 -3.39 8.23
N TRP A 221 -0.08 -2.51 7.33
CA TRP A 221 -0.05 -2.79 5.90
C TRP A 221 1.28 -3.46 5.57
N SER A 222 1.23 -4.59 4.88
CA SER A 222 2.40 -5.41 4.56
C SER A 222 2.40 -5.78 3.09
N VAL A 223 3.58 -5.95 2.50
CA VAL A 223 3.73 -6.38 1.11
C VAL A 223 4.05 -7.86 1.02
N THR A 224 3.97 -8.41 -0.20
CA THR A 224 4.18 -9.84 -0.44
C THR A 224 5.57 -10.35 -0.04
N ASP A 225 6.63 -9.54 -0.10
CA ASP A 225 7.96 -9.93 0.41
C ASP A 225 7.94 -10.24 1.91
N GLU A 226 7.25 -9.42 2.71
CA GLU A 226 7.14 -9.68 4.15
C GLU A 226 6.32 -10.92 4.44
N ILE A 227 5.23 -11.15 3.70
CA ILE A 227 4.31 -12.29 3.90
C ILE A 227 4.92 -13.61 3.44
N ILE A 228 5.50 -13.65 2.23
CA ILE A 228 5.88 -14.89 1.55
C ILE A 228 7.35 -15.21 1.81
N THR A 229 8.23 -14.23 1.62
CA THR A 229 9.68 -14.42 1.66
C THR A 229 10.21 -14.33 3.09
N LYS A 230 9.89 -13.26 3.82
CA LYS A 230 10.38 -13.04 5.18
C LYS A 230 9.54 -13.77 6.23
N LYS A 231 8.24 -13.94 5.98
CA LYS A 231 7.25 -14.53 6.88
C LYS A 231 7.17 -13.87 8.25
N GLN A 232 7.56 -12.60 8.33
CA GLN A 232 7.58 -11.83 9.57
C GLN A 232 7.63 -10.32 9.29
N ILE A 233 7.15 -9.53 10.24
CA ILE A 233 7.22 -8.06 10.25
C ILE A 233 7.78 -7.64 11.61
N PHE A 234 8.85 -6.83 11.63
CA PHE A 234 9.50 -6.42 12.88
C PHE A 234 9.84 -7.58 13.84
N SER A 235 10.21 -8.74 13.30
CA SER A 235 10.45 -10.00 14.04
C SER A 235 9.20 -10.68 14.63
N ILE A 236 8.01 -10.13 14.41
CA ILE A 236 6.75 -10.84 14.69
C ILE A 236 6.44 -11.76 13.50
N PRO A 237 6.30 -13.08 13.72
CA PRO A 237 5.95 -14.01 12.66
C PRO A 237 4.57 -13.73 12.05
N ILE A 238 4.42 -14.05 10.77
CA ILE A 238 3.12 -14.04 10.09
C ILE A 238 2.52 -15.45 10.17
N HIS A 239 1.27 -15.53 10.57
CA HIS A 239 0.54 -16.77 10.74
C HIS A 239 0.51 -17.57 9.43
N GLU A 240 0.67 -18.89 9.53
CA GLU A 240 0.81 -19.77 8.36
C GLU A 240 -0.39 -19.65 7.40
N THR A 241 -1.60 -19.48 7.93
CA THR A 241 -2.82 -19.31 7.11
C THR A 241 -2.70 -18.15 6.13
N ALA A 242 -2.13 -17.02 6.54
CA ALA A 242 -1.93 -15.86 5.67
C ALA A 242 -0.86 -16.15 4.60
N THR A 243 0.26 -16.75 4.99
CA THR A 243 1.32 -17.10 4.02
C THR A 243 0.84 -18.12 2.98
N SER A 244 -0.01 -19.04 3.41
CA SER A 244 -0.42 -20.18 2.60
C SER A 244 -1.41 -19.84 1.49
N LEU A 245 -2.17 -18.74 1.64
CA LEU A 245 -3.00 -18.17 0.58
C LEU A 245 -2.17 -17.94 -0.69
N PHE A 246 -1.04 -17.24 -0.55
CA PHE A 246 -0.20 -16.83 -1.67
C PHE A 246 0.64 -17.96 -2.26
N VAL A 247 1.02 -18.95 -1.43
CA VAL A 247 1.74 -20.13 -1.90
C VAL A 247 0.85 -21.01 -2.78
N ASP A 248 -0.41 -21.17 -2.39
CA ASP A 248 -1.33 -22.08 -3.08
C ASP A 248 -2.10 -21.39 -4.22
N ASN A 249 -2.23 -20.07 -4.17
CA ASN A 249 -2.97 -19.27 -5.15
C ASN A 249 -2.12 -18.09 -5.62
N SER A 250 -1.16 -18.39 -6.51
CA SER A 250 -0.19 -17.41 -7.01
C SER A 250 -0.84 -16.19 -7.65
N THR A 251 -2.04 -16.31 -8.24
CA THR A 251 -2.75 -15.18 -8.87
C THR A 251 -3.03 -14.03 -7.90
N VAL A 252 -3.21 -14.31 -6.61
CA VAL A 252 -3.44 -13.29 -5.57
C VAL A 252 -2.14 -12.56 -5.17
N ALA A 253 -0.98 -13.09 -5.54
CA ALA A 253 0.31 -12.56 -5.12
C ALA A 253 0.92 -11.51 -6.06
N TYR A 254 0.46 -11.40 -7.32
CA TYR A 254 1.13 -10.58 -8.32
C TYR A 254 0.16 -9.70 -9.11
N ILE A 255 0.61 -8.48 -9.36
CA ILE A 255 0.08 -7.63 -10.41
C ILE A 255 0.64 -8.12 -11.75
N LYS A 256 -0.16 -8.02 -12.81
CA LYS A 256 0.26 -8.35 -14.17
C LYS A 256 0.51 -7.07 -14.96
N ALA A 257 1.59 -7.01 -15.73
CA ALA A 257 1.78 -6.07 -16.82
C ALA A 257 1.69 -6.84 -18.13
N ASP A 258 0.79 -6.43 -19.03
CA ASP A 258 0.59 -7.09 -20.33
C ASP A 258 0.38 -8.63 -20.22
N ASN A 259 -0.41 -9.05 -19.22
CA ASN A 259 -0.69 -10.45 -18.84
C ASN A 259 0.49 -11.27 -18.28
N ALA A 260 1.64 -10.65 -18.02
CA ALA A 260 2.77 -11.29 -17.35
C ALA A 260 2.92 -10.75 -15.92
N PRO A 261 3.20 -11.59 -14.91
CA PRO A 261 3.43 -11.11 -13.55
C PRO A 261 4.65 -10.19 -13.52
N ILE A 262 4.54 -9.06 -12.83
CA ILE A 262 5.68 -8.19 -12.55
C ILE A 262 6.48 -8.72 -11.36
N ASP A 263 7.71 -8.22 -11.19
CA ASP A 263 8.56 -8.58 -10.06
C ASP A 263 7.88 -8.24 -8.72
N MET A 264 8.17 -9.03 -7.68
CA MET A 264 7.68 -8.69 -6.34
C MET A 264 8.43 -7.48 -5.77
N PRO A 265 7.72 -6.55 -5.11
CA PRO A 265 8.38 -5.52 -4.30
C PRO A 265 9.17 -6.20 -3.18
N ILE A 266 10.30 -5.61 -2.78
CA ILE A 266 11.07 -6.03 -1.61
C ILE A 266 10.98 -4.96 -0.53
N VAL A 267 10.89 -5.39 0.74
CA VAL A 267 11.02 -4.46 1.87
C VAL A 267 12.48 -4.35 2.25
N VAL A 268 12.96 -3.12 2.34
CA VAL A 268 14.31 -2.78 2.79
C VAL A 268 14.22 -1.75 3.90
N TYR A 269 15.22 -1.74 4.77
CA TYR A 269 15.30 -0.85 5.92
C TYR A 269 16.40 0.17 5.66
N PRO A 270 16.11 1.48 5.65
CA PRO A 270 17.13 2.50 5.48
C PRO A 270 18.18 2.39 6.58
N ILE A 271 19.45 2.55 6.19
CA ILE A 271 20.59 2.49 7.09
C ILE A 271 21.51 3.69 6.87
N ASP A 272 22.14 4.12 7.95
CA ASP A 272 23.24 5.08 7.93
C ASP A 272 24.50 4.44 8.51
N LYS A 273 25.67 4.97 8.15
CA LYS A 273 26.97 4.51 8.66
C LYS A 273 27.53 5.54 9.62
N ILE A 274 27.40 5.28 10.91
CA ILE A 274 27.88 6.12 12.00
C ILE A 274 29.09 5.45 12.65
N ASN A 275 30.25 6.11 12.66
CA ASN A 275 31.49 5.56 13.24
C ASN A 275 31.85 4.16 12.71
N ASP A 276 31.75 3.96 11.40
CA ASP A 276 31.98 2.68 10.71
C ASP A 276 31.01 1.53 11.04
N ILE A 277 29.94 1.82 11.77
CA ILE A 277 28.88 0.88 12.12
C ILE A 277 27.60 1.28 11.38
N TYR A 278 26.93 0.29 10.79
CA TYR A 278 25.63 0.51 10.18
C TYR A 278 24.51 0.45 11.22
N GLU A 279 23.61 1.43 11.18
CA GLU A 279 22.44 1.51 12.04
C GLU A 279 21.18 1.75 11.20
N ASN A 280 20.04 1.18 11.60
CA ASN A 280 18.76 1.50 10.96
C ASN A 280 18.35 2.94 11.25
N ILE A 281 17.52 3.49 10.37
CA ILE A 281 16.91 4.81 10.55
C ILE A 281 15.49 4.63 11.11
N TYR A 282 15.15 5.46 12.09
CA TYR A 282 13.89 5.37 12.84
C TYR A 282 13.02 6.62 12.60
N TYR A 283 11.72 6.48 12.79
CA TYR A 283 10.79 7.59 12.94
C TYR A 283 11.18 8.42 14.16
N SER A 284 11.25 9.75 14.00
CA SER A 284 11.43 10.65 15.13
C SER A 284 10.18 10.59 16.02
N LYS A 285 10.35 10.18 17.29
CA LYS A 285 9.27 10.31 18.28
C LYS A 285 8.94 11.80 18.44
N GLU A 286 7.69 12.18 18.20
CA GLU A 286 7.20 13.52 18.54
C GLU A 286 7.55 13.81 20.01
N ARG A 287 8.03 15.03 20.28
CA ARG A 287 8.38 15.46 21.63
C ARG A 287 7.14 15.51 22.51
N ASP A 288 7.25 15.00 23.73
CA ASP A 288 6.24 15.04 24.80
C ASP A 288 5.51 16.40 24.88
N PRO A 289 4.16 16.44 24.91
CA PRO A 289 3.39 17.69 25.01
C PRO A 289 3.61 18.48 26.31
N GLU A 290 4.25 17.89 27.34
CA GLU A 290 4.34 18.49 28.67
C GLU A 290 5.46 19.54 28.84
N GLN A 291 6.15 19.96 27.78
CA GLN A 291 7.12 21.08 27.85
C GLN A 291 6.83 22.26 26.91
N THR A 292 5.56 22.55 26.65
CA THR A 292 5.18 23.77 25.92
C THR A 292 4.27 24.66 26.74
N GLU A 293 4.78 25.18 27.86
CA GLU A 293 4.27 26.47 28.34
C GLU A 293 5.01 27.59 27.60
N GLN A 294 4.23 28.32 26.81
CA GLN A 294 4.52 29.63 26.22
C GLN A 294 5.44 29.61 25.00
N THR A 295 4.86 29.39 23.80
CA THR A 295 4.77 30.44 22.78
C THR A 295 3.62 30.09 21.82
N GLU A 296 2.83 31.10 21.48
CA GLU A 296 1.58 31.05 20.74
C GLU A 296 1.75 30.67 19.26
N GLN A 297 0.70 30.03 18.73
CA GLN A 297 0.22 30.16 17.35
C GLN A 297 1.28 30.10 16.23
N THR A 298 1.61 28.90 15.80
CA THR A 298 1.69 28.61 14.36
C THR A 298 1.35 27.14 14.16
N GLU A 299 0.15 26.86 13.64
CA GLU A 299 -0.15 25.58 13.00
C GLU A 299 0.69 25.51 11.72
N GLN A 300 1.96 25.13 11.85
CA GLN A 300 2.69 24.49 10.77
C GLN A 300 2.75 23.02 11.15
N THR A 301 1.93 22.24 10.45
CA THR A 301 2.16 20.81 10.25
C THR A 301 3.64 20.64 9.89
N GLU A 302 4.46 20.27 10.88
CA GLU A 302 5.86 19.95 10.65
C GLU A 302 5.87 18.77 9.69
N GLN A 303 6.21 19.04 8.43
CA GLN A 303 6.44 18.03 7.42
C GLN A 303 7.45 17.04 7.99
N THR A 304 6.97 15.87 8.40
CA THR A 304 7.82 14.73 8.74
C THR A 304 8.68 14.50 7.50
N TYR A 305 10.00 14.65 7.62
CA TYR A 305 10.91 14.50 6.48
C TYR A 305 10.72 13.08 5.90
N LEU A 306 9.97 13.03 4.80
CA LEU A 306 9.45 11.84 4.11
C LEU A 306 10.53 11.00 3.42
N ILE A 307 11.79 11.45 3.45
CA ILE A 307 12.89 10.82 2.72
C ILE A 307 14.13 10.90 3.61
N THR A 308 14.69 9.74 3.95
CA THR A 308 16.06 9.60 4.48
C THR A 308 17.00 10.41 3.59
N LEU A 309 17.77 11.37 4.09
CA LEU A 309 18.73 12.09 3.25
C LEU A 309 19.75 11.09 2.66
N PRO A 310 20.18 11.26 1.39
CA PRO A 310 21.21 10.40 0.83
C PRO A 310 22.48 10.54 1.66
N ASN A 311 23.23 9.45 1.78
CA ASN A 311 24.52 9.50 2.44
C ASN A 311 25.49 10.19 1.50
N ASP A 312 25.92 11.41 1.85
CA ASP A 312 27.02 12.09 1.17
C ASP A 312 28.32 11.40 1.57
N ASN A 313 28.79 10.50 0.70
CA ASN A 313 30.01 9.74 0.92
C ASN A 313 30.98 9.98 -0.23
N ASP A 314 32.21 10.40 0.07
CA ASP A 314 33.25 10.66 -0.92
C ASP A 314 33.51 9.47 -1.88
N GLU A 315 33.27 8.23 -1.43
CA GLU A 315 33.50 7.02 -2.23
C GLU A 315 32.27 6.59 -3.03
N LEU A 316 31.06 6.81 -2.52
CA LEU A 316 29.81 6.32 -3.13
C LEU A 316 29.03 7.40 -3.88
N GLY A 317 29.30 8.68 -3.62
CA GLY A 317 28.48 9.79 -4.09
C GLY A 317 27.19 9.93 -3.28
N HIS A 318 26.15 10.49 -3.91
CA HIS A 318 24.84 10.71 -3.31
C HIS A 318 23.97 9.45 -3.44
N VAL A 319 23.97 8.60 -2.40
CA VAL A 319 23.30 7.29 -2.45
C VAL A 319 22.53 7.02 -1.16
N PHE A 320 21.30 6.52 -1.30
CA PHE A 320 20.51 5.98 -0.20
C PHE A 320 20.95 4.53 0.06
N LEU A 321 21.25 4.20 1.32
CA LEU A 321 21.66 2.86 1.70
C LEU A 321 20.53 2.15 2.44
N PHE A 322 20.32 0.88 2.07
CA PHE A 322 19.35 0.04 2.72
C PHE A 322 19.92 -1.34 3.02
N SER A 323 19.42 -1.94 4.09
CA SER A 323 19.62 -3.34 4.43
C SER A 323 18.36 -4.14 4.14
N ASN A 324 18.50 -5.43 3.84
CA ASN A 324 17.36 -6.33 3.67
C ASN A 324 16.87 -6.97 4.97
N TYR A 325 17.54 -6.69 6.10
CA TYR A 325 17.20 -7.18 7.44
C TYR A 325 17.33 -6.06 8.46
N ILE A 326 16.53 -6.12 9.51
CA ILE A 326 16.68 -5.22 10.66
C ILE A 326 18.03 -5.50 11.33
N LEU A 327 18.81 -4.45 11.52
CA LEU A 327 20.11 -4.51 12.18
C LEU A 327 19.91 -4.55 13.70
N PRO A 328 20.78 -5.25 14.46
CA PRO A 328 20.70 -5.29 15.91
C PRO A 328 20.80 -3.89 16.53
N SER A 329 19.84 -3.54 17.38
CA SER A 329 19.76 -2.25 18.06
C SER A 329 19.02 -2.37 19.39
N ASN A 330 19.28 -1.45 20.31
CA ASN A 330 18.52 -1.29 21.56
C ASN A 330 17.32 -0.35 21.41
N GLN A 331 17.12 0.23 20.23
CA GLN A 331 15.97 1.09 19.94
C GLN A 331 14.71 0.27 19.67
N ASP A 332 13.59 0.96 19.66
CA ASP A 332 12.27 0.37 19.42
C ASP A 332 12.14 -0.10 17.97
N ILE A 333 11.91 -1.40 17.78
CA ILE A 333 11.85 -2.03 16.46
C ILE A 333 10.65 -1.51 15.63
N TYR A 334 9.58 -1.10 16.30
CA TYR A 334 8.38 -0.57 15.63
C TYR A 334 8.57 0.85 15.13
N SER A 335 9.60 1.56 15.60
CA SER A 335 9.96 2.86 15.05
C SER A 335 10.90 2.77 13.84
N ILE A 336 11.30 1.58 13.39
CA ILE A 336 12.16 1.46 12.21
C ILE A 336 11.39 1.82 10.95
N LYS A 337 11.97 2.67 10.11
CA LYS A 337 11.42 3.00 8.80
C LYS A 337 11.41 1.78 7.88
N ARG A 338 10.31 1.60 7.16
CA ARG A 338 10.16 0.55 6.15
C ARG A 338 10.06 1.18 4.77
N VAL A 339 10.82 0.66 3.82
CA VAL A 339 10.83 1.15 2.44
C VAL A 339 10.61 -0.01 1.50
N VAL A 340 9.86 0.23 0.43
CA VAL A 340 9.67 -0.71 -0.68
C VAL A 340 10.43 -0.23 -1.89
N CYS A 341 11.12 -1.15 -2.54
CA CYS A 341 11.69 -0.97 -3.86
C CYS A 341 11.55 -2.25 -4.69
N PHE A 342 11.80 -2.15 -6.00
CA PHE A 342 11.93 -3.33 -6.85
C PHE A 342 13.41 -3.66 -7.04
N SER A 343 13.73 -4.95 -7.04
CA SER A 343 15.10 -5.43 -7.29
C SER A 343 15.46 -5.53 -8.77
N GLN A 344 14.52 -5.19 -9.66
CA GLN A 344 14.72 -5.21 -11.09
C GLN A 344 15.88 -4.27 -11.46
N ASP A 345 16.71 -4.71 -12.41
CA ASP A 345 17.87 -3.95 -12.92
C ASP A 345 18.97 -3.64 -11.89
N ALA A 346 18.89 -4.24 -10.70
CA ALA A 346 19.96 -4.14 -9.72
C ALA A 346 21.26 -4.75 -10.26
N LEU A 347 22.34 -3.96 -10.24
CA LEU A 347 23.67 -4.48 -10.50
C LEU A 347 24.20 -5.18 -9.24
N TYR A 348 24.63 -6.43 -9.39
CA TYR A 348 25.19 -7.22 -8.29
C TYR A 348 26.72 -7.16 -8.30
N THR A 349 27.30 -6.72 -7.19
CA THR A 349 28.75 -6.76 -6.96
C THR A 349 29.07 -7.42 -5.63
N LEU A 350 30.22 -8.09 -5.55
CA LEU A 350 30.71 -8.73 -4.33
C LEU A 350 31.48 -7.77 -3.42
N THR A 351 31.74 -6.55 -3.88
CA THR A 351 32.53 -5.54 -3.16
C THR A 351 31.83 -4.20 -3.17
N LYS A 352 32.20 -3.35 -2.21
CA LYS A 352 31.73 -1.97 -2.15
C LYS A 352 31.96 -1.26 -3.51
N PRO A 353 30.90 -0.68 -4.11
CA PRO A 353 30.98 0.03 -5.38
C PRO A 353 31.62 1.42 -5.21
N THR A 354 31.86 2.10 -6.34
CA THR A 354 32.33 3.49 -6.39
C THR A 354 31.24 4.39 -6.98
N ASN A 355 31.37 5.70 -6.80
CA ASN A 355 30.46 6.70 -7.39
C ASN A 355 30.26 6.51 -8.91
N GLU A 356 31.33 6.23 -9.67
CA GLU A 356 31.25 5.96 -11.12
C GLU A 356 30.30 4.81 -11.49
N LEU A 357 30.05 3.88 -10.57
CA LEU A 357 29.10 2.79 -10.80
C LEU A 357 27.66 3.28 -10.68
N PHE A 358 27.39 4.16 -9.72
CA PHE A 358 26.07 4.76 -9.52
C PHE A 358 25.69 5.80 -10.58
N GLU A 359 26.67 6.35 -11.30
CA GLU A 359 26.44 7.14 -12.51
C GLU A 359 25.86 6.29 -13.66
N LYS A 360 26.09 4.97 -13.65
CA LYS A 360 25.64 4.03 -14.70
C LYS A 360 24.49 3.14 -14.27
N HIS A 361 24.37 2.88 -12.98
CA HIS A 361 23.40 1.97 -12.41
C HIS A 361 22.75 2.61 -11.19
N SER A 362 21.46 2.92 -11.31
CA SER A 362 20.70 3.59 -10.25
C SER A 362 20.44 2.70 -9.03
N LEU A 363 20.57 1.38 -9.18
CA LEU A 363 20.37 0.38 -8.15
C LEU A 363 21.55 -0.61 -8.15
N VAL A 364 22.27 -0.68 -7.04
CA VAL A 364 23.43 -1.58 -6.88
C VAL A 364 23.29 -2.35 -5.57
N ARG A 365 23.38 -3.67 -5.65
CA ARG A 365 23.47 -4.55 -4.49
C ARG A 365 24.92 -4.98 -4.27
N PHE A 366 25.41 -4.78 -3.06
CA PHE A 366 26.80 -5.09 -2.71
C PHE A 366 26.97 -5.69 -1.32
N LYS A 367 28.17 -6.20 -1.05
CA LYS A 367 28.61 -6.63 0.28
C LYS A 367 29.56 -5.58 0.86
N ASP A 368 29.27 -5.15 2.08
CA ASP A 368 30.22 -4.44 2.94
C ASP A 368 30.18 -5.12 4.32
N GLN A 369 31.35 -5.49 4.84
CA GLN A 369 31.47 -6.36 6.01
C GLN A 369 30.63 -7.65 5.82
N ASP A 370 29.78 -8.00 6.80
CA ASP A 370 28.89 -9.16 6.74
C ASP A 370 27.48 -8.81 6.18
N LEU A 371 27.24 -7.54 5.81
CA LEU A 371 25.93 -7.06 5.40
C LEU A 371 25.74 -7.11 3.89
N THR A 372 24.51 -7.39 3.47
CA THR A 372 24.05 -7.14 2.10
C THR A 372 23.41 -5.76 2.07
N ILE A 373 23.95 -4.86 1.26
CA ILE A 373 23.49 -3.48 1.16
C ILE A 373 22.91 -3.25 -0.23
N TRP A 374 21.79 -2.54 -0.27
CA TRP A 374 21.22 -1.94 -1.47
C TRP A 374 21.58 -0.46 -1.48
N GLY A 375 22.33 -0.03 -2.47
CA GLY A 375 22.56 1.38 -2.77
C GLY A 375 21.63 1.83 -3.88
N ILE A 376 20.90 2.91 -3.66
CA ILE A 376 20.00 3.52 -4.65
C ILE A 376 20.39 4.98 -4.83
N SER A 377 20.65 5.41 -6.06
CA SER A 377 21.01 6.82 -6.35
C SER A 377 19.82 7.69 -6.80
N ASN A 378 18.67 7.06 -7.07
CA ASN A 378 17.45 7.74 -7.49
C ASN A 378 16.31 7.48 -6.49
N TYR A 379 15.77 8.54 -5.89
CA TYR A 379 14.69 8.47 -4.91
C TYR A 379 13.35 7.98 -5.49
N LEU A 380 13.18 8.02 -6.82
CA LEU A 380 11.98 7.52 -7.50
C LEU A 380 11.89 5.99 -7.53
N LEU A 381 12.97 5.28 -7.17
CA LEU A 381 13.03 3.82 -7.21
C LEU A 381 12.57 3.16 -5.90
N PHE A 382 12.17 3.96 -4.91
CA PHE A 382 11.70 3.46 -3.63
C PHE A 382 10.67 4.39 -2.98
N THR A 383 9.84 3.83 -2.12
CA THR A 383 8.83 4.57 -1.36
C THR A 383 8.76 4.05 0.06
N GLU A 384 8.40 4.91 1.01
CA GLU A 384 8.16 4.49 2.40
C GLU A 384 6.83 3.71 2.49
N LEU A 385 6.78 2.69 3.36
CA LEU A 385 5.56 2.01 3.77
C LEU A 385 5.05 2.68 5.05
N LEU A 386 3.84 3.24 4.97
CA LEU A 386 3.13 3.89 6.07
C LEU A 386 2.16 2.93 6.78
#